data_AF-R1CSI1-F1
#
_entry.id   AF-R1CSI1-F1
#
_cell.length_a   1.000
_cell.length_b   1.000
_cell.length_c   1.000
_cell.angle_alpha   90.00
_cell.angle_beta   90.00
_cell.angle_gamma   90.00
#
_symmetry.space_group_name_H-M   'P 1'
#
loop_
_entity.id
_entity.type
_entity.pdbx_description
1 polymer ?
#
loop_
_entity_poly.entity_id
_entity_poly.type
_entity_poly.pdbx_seq_one_letter_code
_entity_poly.pdbx_strand_id
1 'polypeptide(L)' 'MQNCLGAPQSTVSQHLAKLKAAGIVEGRRNGVEIYYYLTNEEVRKIIEVFL' A
#
# COMPACT_ATOMS: atom_id res chain seq x y z
N MET A 1 -14.08 -0.64 -1.69
CA MET A 1 -13.98 -1.09 -0.28
C MET A 1 -12.90 -0.27 0.46
N GLN A 2 -13.20 0.97 0.85
CA GLN A 2 -12.20 1.93 1.40
C GLN A 2 -12.16 2.02 2.93
N ASN A 3 -12.99 1.27 3.65
CA ASN A 3 -13.25 1.49 5.09
C ASN A 3 -12.62 0.46 6.05
N CYS A 4 -11.70 -0.41 5.60
CA CYS A 4 -11.07 -1.38 6.51
C CYS A 4 -10.03 -0.78 7.47
N LEU A 5 -9.58 0.45 7.22
CA LEU A 5 -8.50 1.11 7.99
C LEU A 5 -8.99 2.26 8.89
N GLY A 6 -10.28 2.59 8.89
CA GLY A 6 -10.83 3.69 9.70
C GLY A 6 -10.26 5.09 9.37
N ALA A 7 -9.55 5.24 8.26
CA ALA A 7 -8.93 6.49 7.82
C ALA A 7 -9.63 7.07 6.58
N PRO A 8 -9.66 8.41 6.41
CA PRO A 8 -10.17 9.02 5.19
C PRO A 8 -9.45 8.51 3.93
N GLN A 9 -10.19 8.38 2.83
CA GLN A 9 -9.64 7.92 1.56
C GLN A 9 -8.48 8.78 1.05
N SER A 10 -8.55 10.09 1.25
CA SER A 10 -7.46 11.02 0.91
C SER A 10 -6.18 10.75 1.71
N THR A 11 -6.30 10.37 2.98
CA THR A 11 -5.16 9.98 3.82
C THR A 11 -4.55 8.66 3.34
N VAL A 12 -5.38 7.66 3.06
CA VAL A 12 -4.92 6.36 2.53
C VAL A 12 -4.20 6.56 1.18
N SER A 13 -4.76 7.38 0.28
CA SER A 13 -4.13 7.69 -1.01
C SER A 13 -2.78 8.41 -0.86
N GLN A 14 -2.66 9.35 0.10
CA GLN A 14 -1.39 10.01 0.38
C GLN A 14 -0.32 9.02 0.90
N HIS A 15 -0.70 8.09 1.78
CA HIS A 15 0.23 7.07 2.27
C HIS A 15 0.69 6.13 1.15
N LEU A 16 -0.24 5.65 0.32
CA LEU A 16 0.09 4.80 -0.84
C LEU A 16 1.00 5.51 -1.84
N ALA A 17 0.81 6.82 -2.06
CA ALA A 17 1.70 7.62 -2.90
C ALA A 17 3.13 7.68 -2.34
N LYS A 18 3.28 7.91 -1.03
CA LYS A 18 4.60 7.93 -0.35
C LYS A 18 5.28 6.55 -0.40
N LEU A 19 4.55 5.48 -0.11
CA LEU A 19 5.08 4.11 -0.14
C LEU A 19 5.51 3.71 -1.56
N LYS A 20 4.74 4.11 -2.58
CA LYS A 20 5.10 3.90 -3.99
C LYS A 20 6.36 4.68 -4.36
N ALA A 21 6.45 5.95 -3.97
CA ALA A 21 7.64 6.78 -4.23
C ALA A 21 8.89 6.23 -3.54
N ALA A 22 8.74 5.57 -2.38
CA ALA A 22 9.81 4.88 -1.67
C ALA A 22 10.15 3.48 -2.24
N GLY A 23 9.45 3.01 -3.27
CA GLY A 23 9.67 1.67 -3.85
C GLY A 23 9.22 0.51 -2.95
N ILE A 24 8.40 0.78 -1.94
CA ILE A 24 7.92 -0.23 -0.98
C ILE A 24 6.75 -1.01 -1.57
N VAL A 25 5.88 -0.33 -2.31
CA VAL A 25 4.72 -0.93 -2.97
C VAL A 25 4.65 -0.57 -4.45
N GLU A 26 4.09 -1.47 -5.24
CA GLU A 26 3.64 -1.20 -6.62
C GLU A 26 2.12 -1.12 -6.70
N GLY A 27 1.61 -0.33 -7.64
CA GLY A 27 0.18 -0.24 -7.93
C GLY A 27 -0.11 -0.75 -9.33
N ARG A 28 -0.99 -1.75 -9.46
CA ARG A 28 -1.48 -2.27 -10.74
C ARG A 28 -2.92 -1.82 -10.96
N ARG A 29 -3.18 -1.26 -12.14
CA ARG A 29 -4.51 -0.75 -12.50
C ARG A 29 -5.36 -1.88 -13.08
N ASN A 30 -6.59 -2.00 -12.57
CA ASN A 30 -7.60 -2.90 -13.11
C ASN A 30 -8.91 -2.11 -13.27
N GLY A 31 -9.13 -1.59 -14.48
CA GLY A 31 -10.23 -0.65 -14.76
C GLY A 31 -10.13 0.63 -13.92
N VAL A 32 -11.17 0.88 -13.12
CA VAL A 32 -11.25 2.04 -12.21
C VAL A 32 -10.53 1.81 -10.88
N GLU A 33 -10.14 0.57 -10.58
CA GLU A 33 -9.49 0.20 -9.33
C GLU A 33 -7.96 0.14 -9.49
N ILE A 34 -7.26 0.36 -8.38
CA ILE A 34 -5.82 0.17 -8.29
C ILE A 34 -5.55 -0.78 -7.13
N TYR A 35 -4.89 -1.88 -7.44
CA TYR A 35 -4.46 -2.89 -6.47
C TYR A 35 -3.00 -2.63 -6.13
N TYR A 36 -2.68 -2.59 -4.83
CA TYR A 36 -1.32 -2.34 -4.35
C TYR A 36 -0.69 -3.63 -3.81
N TYR A 37 0.59 -3.83 -4.10
CA TYR A 37 1.35 -5.03 -3.74
C TYR A 37 2.68 -4.62 -3.10
N LEU A 38 3.10 -5.36 -2.07
CA LEU A 38 4.41 -5.18 -1.46
C LEU A 38 5.50 -5.71 -2.41
N THR A 39 6.53 -4.90 -2.66
CA THR A 39 7.65 -5.24 -3.55
C THR A 39 9.00 -5.22 -2.86
N ASN A 40 9.10 -4.62 -1.68
CA ASN A 40 10.34 -4.52 -0.94
C ASN A 40 10.50 -5.71 0.02
N GLU A 41 11.48 -6.57 -0.27
CA GLU A 41 11.74 -7.81 0.49
C GLU A 41 12.26 -7.54 1.91
N GLU A 42 12.99 -6.45 2.15
CA GLU A 42 13.41 -6.08 3.51
C GLU A 42 12.20 -5.66 4.35
N VAL A 43 11.29 -4.87 3.78
CA VAL A 43 10.02 -4.51 4.45
C VAL A 43 9.15 -5.75 4.67
N ARG A 44 9.12 -6.70 3.73
CA ARG A 44 8.42 -7.99 3.92
C ARG A 44 8.91 -8.72 5.16
N LYS A 45 10.23 -8.91 5.29
CA LYS A 45 10.84 -9.56 6.47
C LYS A 45 10.49 -8.85 7.76
N ILE A 46 10.48 -7.51 7.76
CA ILE A 46 10.09 -6.73 8.95
C ILE A 46 8.63 -6.99 9.32
N ILE A 47 7.71 -6.95 8.35
CA ILE A 47 6.28 -7.21 8.58
C ILE A 47 6.07 -8.63 9.11
N GLU A 48 6.77 -9.63 8.58
CA GLU A 48 6.69 -11.02 9.02
C GLU A 48 7.10 -11.21 10.50
N VAL A 49 7.95 -10.34 11.06
CA VAL A 49 8.31 -10.38 12.49
C VAL A 49 7.19 -9.85 13.39
N PHE A 50 6.29 -9.03 12.86
CA PHE A 50 5.16 -8.46 13.62
C PHE A 50 3.87 -9.29 13.54
N LEU A 51 3.85 -10.36 12.74
CA LEU A 51 2.72 -11.27 12.56
C LEU A 51 2.90 -12.56 13.36
#